data_AF-A0A3N5S6Z9-F1
#
_entry.id   AF-A0A3N5S6Z9-F1
#
_cell.length_a   1.000
_cell.length_b   1.000
_cell.length_c   1.000
_cell.angle_alpha   90.00
_cell.angle_beta   90.00
_cell.angle_gamma   90.00
#
_symmetry.space_group_name_H-M   'P 1'
#
loop_
_entity.id
_entity.type
_entity.pdbx_description
1 polymer ?
#
loop_
_entity_poly.entity_id
_entity_poly.type
_entity_poly.pdbx_seq_one_letter_code
_entity_poly.pdbx_strand_id
1 'polypeptide(L)'
;MLFEVRYSDLAGRIGKIKTPSGTFETPAFIPVIHPVSQSVDIDFLKKLGFEAVITNAYITLKQYGDLAREKGIHKIINFDGPIMTDSGGYQVLEYGSIEPEPSYIAQFENDIKSDICVPLDKPTGYGLRYDVAERYVNETIKNSQETLNLI
;
A
#
# COMPACT_ATOMS: atom_id res chain seq x y z
N MET A 1 7.17 4.98 -11.61
CA MET A 1 7.52 5.80 -10.42
C MET A 1 8.92 6.38 -10.61
N LEU A 2 9.18 7.60 -10.15
CA LEU A 2 10.52 8.20 -10.14
C LEU A 2 10.83 8.68 -8.72
N PHE A 3 12.03 8.35 -8.22
CA PHE A 3 12.55 8.89 -6.99
C PHE A 3 13.83 9.69 -7.26
N GLU A 4 13.86 10.94 -6.84
CA GLU A 4 14.99 11.85 -6.98
C GLU A 4 15.48 12.29 -5.60
N VAL A 5 16.78 12.18 -5.33
CA VAL A 5 17.39 12.72 -4.11
C VAL A 5 17.77 14.18 -4.35
N ARG A 6 17.27 15.08 -3.48
CA ARG A 6 17.56 16.52 -3.55
C ARG A 6 18.65 16.94 -2.58
N TYR A 7 18.58 16.42 -1.35
CA TYR A 7 19.54 16.70 -0.29
C TYR A 7 19.80 15.43 0.52
N SER A 8 20.96 15.31 1.12
CA SER A 8 21.32 14.17 1.96
C SER A 8 22.23 14.60 3.10
N ASP A 9 22.07 13.92 4.24
CA ASP A 9 23.01 13.98 5.36
C ASP A 9 23.09 12.60 6.00
N LEU A 10 24.32 12.10 6.22
CA LEU A 10 24.59 10.71 6.60
C LEU A 10 23.84 9.72 5.67
N ALA A 11 22.98 8.87 6.25
CA ALA A 11 22.11 7.94 5.51
C ALA A 11 20.71 8.50 5.23
N GLY A 12 20.40 9.70 5.74
CA GLY A 12 19.14 10.40 5.52
C GLY A 12 19.12 11.15 4.19
N ARG A 13 17.94 11.28 3.61
CA ARG A 13 17.74 11.99 2.34
C ARG A 13 16.39 12.70 2.27
N ILE A 14 16.42 13.92 1.74
CA ILE A 14 15.24 14.60 1.23
C ILE A 14 15.13 14.26 -0.24
N GLY A 15 14.00 13.71 -0.65
CA GLY A 15 13.80 13.30 -2.03
C GLY A 15 12.37 13.51 -2.49
N LYS A 16 12.15 13.46 -3.80
CA LYS A 16 10.84 13.65 -4.42
C LYS A 16 10.38 12.35 -5.05
N ILE A 17 9.19 11.89 -4.71
CA ILE A 17 8.55 10.72 -5.34
C ILE A 17 7.48 11.21 -6.29
N LYS A 18 7.60 10.87 -7.58
CA LYS A 18 6.55 11.10 -8.59
C LYS A 18 5.77 9.81 -8.85
N THR A 19 4.46 9.88 -8.68
CA THR A 19 3.48 8.83 -8.97
C THR A 19 2.56 9.25 -10.14
N PRO A 20 1.70 8.36 -10.66
CA PRO A 20 0.69 8.73 -11.65
C PRO A 20 -0.22 9.90 -11.24
N SER A 21 -0.66 9.93 -9.99
CA SER A 21 -1.63 10.90 -9.46
C SER A 21 -1.01 12.10 -8.74
N GLY A 22 0.32 12.22 -8.71
CA GLY A 22 0.95 13.43 -8.17
C GLY A 22 2.40 13.24 -7.78
N THR A 23 2.88 14.09 -6.88
CA THR A 23 4.26 14.08 -6.42
C THR A 23 4.30 14.57 -4.98
N PHE A 24 5.12 13.95 -4.14
CA PHE A 24 5.29 14.35 -2.74
C PHE A 24 6.78 14.32 -2.33
N GLU A 25 7.14 15.09 -1.31
CA GLU A 25 8.49 15.14 -0.76
C GLU A 25 8.67 14.13 0.40
N THR A 26 9.85 13.54 0.51
CA THR A 26 10.27 12.64 1.58
C THR A 26 11.34 13.32 2.43
N PRO A 27 11.46 13.03 3.75
CA PRO A 27 10.64 12.10 4.52
C PRO A 27 9.18 12.56 4.67
N ALA A 28 8.22 11.64 4.50
CA ALA A 28 6.79 11.94 4.54
C ALA A 28 6.11 11.15 5.65
N PHE A 29 5.17 11.79 6.34
CA PHE A 29 4.17 11.10 7.14
C PHE A 29 2.94 10.85 6.26
N ILE A 30 2.55 9.58 6.10
CA ILE A 30 1.44 9.16 5.22
C ILE A 30 0.28 8.68 6.11
N PRO A 31 -0.84 9.42 6.19
CA PRO A 31 -1.99 9.03 6.99
C PRO A 31 -2.66 7.76 6.46
N VAL A 32 -3.05 6.88 7.38
CA VAL A 32 -3.87 5.69 7.08
C VAL A 32 -5.34 6.10 6.99
N ILE A 33 -5.99 5.77 5.89
CA ILE A 33 -7.41 6.03 5.63
C ILE A 33 -8.14 4.70 5.50
N HIS A 34 -9.14 4.48 6.35
CA HIS A 34 -10.02 3.33 6.20
C HIS A 34 -10.95 3.55 4.99
N PRO A 35 -11.01 2.63 4.02
CA PRO A 35 -11.69 2.87 2.73
C PRO A 35 -13.22 3.01 2.88
N VAL A 36 -13.79 2.53 3.99
CA VAL A 36 -15.24 2.61 4.28
C VAL A 36 -15.60 3.68 5.31
N SER A 37 -14.71 3.96 6.28
CA SER A 37 -15.06 4.71 7.50
C SER A 37 -13.99 5.74 7.79
N GLN A 38 -14.15 6.90 7.19
CA GLN A 38 -13.22 8.01 7.34
C GLN A 38 -13.64 8.84 8.56
N SER A 39 -12.96 8.64 9.69
CA SER A 39 -13.19 9.40 10.92
C SER A 39 -12.71 10.85 10.82
N VAL A 40 -11.75 11.10 9.93
CA VAL A 40 -11.20 12.42 9.61
C VAL A 40 -11.57 12.76 8.18
N ASP A 41 -12.08 13.98 7.98
CA ASP A 41 -12.43 14.49 6.67
C ASP A 41 -11.19 14.63 5.76
N ILE A 42 -11.33 14.21 4.50
CA ILE A 42 -10.23 14.20 3.55
C ILE A 42 -9.82 15.62 3.15
N ASP A 43 -10.77 16.54 3.04
CA ASP A 43 -10.44 17.94 2.76
C ASP A 43 -9.68 18.59 3.92
N PHE A 44 -9.94 18.16 5.16
CA PHE A 44 -9.15 18.56 6.31
C PHE A 44 -7.70 18.05 6.24
N LEU A 45 -7.49 16.78 5.86
CA LEU A 45 -6.13 16.25 5.67
C LEU A 45 -5.35 17.00 4.59
N LYS A 46 -6.01 17.33 3.48
CA LYS A 46 -5.41 18.17 2.42
C LYS A 46 -5.03 19.55 2.94
N LYS A 47 -5.89 20.19 3.75
CA LYS A 47 -5.60 21.49 4.39
C LYS A 47 -4.42 21.43 5.37
N LEU A 48 -4.17 20.29 5.99
CA LEU A 48 -2.98 20.07 6.83
C LEU A 48 -1.69 19.88 6.01
N GLY A 49 -1.78 19.76 4.68
CA GLY A 49 -0.65 19.60 3.79
C GLY A 49 -0.27 18.14 3.50
N PHE A 50 -1.15 17.17 3.78
CA PHE A 50 -0.90 15.79 3.38
C PHE A 50 -1.08 15.60 1.88
N GLU A 51 0.02 15.32 1.20
CA GLU A 51 0.08 15.12 -0.25
C GLU A 51 -0.18 13.66 -0.67
N ALA A 52 -0.05 12.71 0.26
CA ALA A 52 -0.22 11.28 0.00
C ALA A 52 -0.93 10.59 1.17
N VAL A 53 -1.64 9.50 0.88
CA VAL A 53 -2.32 8.67 1.89
C VAL A 53 -2.09 7.18 1.62
N ILE A 54 -2.32 6.35 2.64
CA ILE A 54 -2.34 4.88 2.50
C ILE A 54 -3.72 4.34 2.89
N THR A 55 -4.19 3.34 2.18
CA THR A 55 -5.42 2.59 2.50
C THR A 55 -5.18 1.09 2.35
N ASN A 56 -6.20 0.26 2.54
CA ASN A 56 -6.05 -1.19 2.53
C ASN A 56 -6.84 -1.81 1.35
N ALA A 57 -6.12 -2.45 0.44
CA ALA A 57 -6.70 -3.09 -0.74
C ALA A 57 -7.57 -4.29 -0.37
N TYR A 58 -7.20 -5.06 0.65
CA TYR A 58 -7.99 -6.21 1.09
C TYR A 58 -9.37 -5.81 1.61
N ILE A 59 -9.45 -4.78 2.47
CA ILE A 59 -10.73 -4.25 2.95
C ILE A 59 -11.53 -3.68 1.78
N THR A 60 -10.87 -2.96 0.86
CA THR A 60 -11.52 -2.41 -0.33
C THR A 60 -12.13 -3.52 -1.20
N LEU A 61 -11.39 -4.61 -1.43
CA LEU A 61 -11.87 -5.79 -2.15
C LEU A 61 -13.11 -6.39 -1.49
N LYS A 62 -13.04 -6.64 -0.18
CA LYS A 62 -14.16 -7.27 0.57
C LYS A 62 -15.42 -6.41 0.59
N GLN A 63 -15.28 -5.08 0.57
CA GLN A 63 -16.41 -4.16 0.74
C GLN A 63 -16.98 -3.66 -0.58
N TYR A 64 -16.14 -3.49 -1.61
CA TYR A 64 -16.55 -2.88 -2.88
C TYR A 64 -16.38 -3.80 -4.09
N GLY A 65 -15.50 -4.80 -4.04
CA GLY A 65 -15.31 -5.76 -5.14
C GLY A 65 -15.13 -5.08 -6.50
N ASP A 66 -15.95 -5.47 -7.48
CA ASP A 66 -15.88 -4.93 -8.85
C ASP A 66 -16.23 -3.44 -8.95
N LEU A 67 -17.01 -2.90 -8.01
CA LEU A 67 -17.27 -1.45 -7.95
C LEU A 67 -15.98 -0.66 -7.75
N ALA A 68 -15.02 -1.22 -7.00
CA ALA A 68 -13.71 -0.60 -6.83
C ALA A 68 -12.91 -0.58 -8.13
N ARG A 69 -12.98 -1.66 -8.92
CA ARG A 69 -12.32 -1.75 -10.23
C ARG A 69 -12.91 -0.73 -11.21
N GLU A 70 -14.23 -0.54 -11.18
CA GLU A 70 -14.91 0.44 -12.03
C GLU A 70 -14.57 1.89 -11.63
N LYS A 71 -14.66 2.21 -10.34
CA LYS A 71 -14.52 3.59 -9.85
C LYS A 71 -13.07 4.03 -9.64
N GLY A 72 -12.19 3.09 -9.28
CA GLY A 72 -10.84 3.37 -8.81
C GLY A 72 -10.79 3.84 -7.34
N ILE A 73 -9.64 3.63 -6.70
CA ILE A 73 -9.43 3.89 -5.28
C ILE A 73 -9.56 5.36 -4.91
N HIS A 74 -9.09 6.27 -5.79
CA HIS A 74 -9.23 7.72 -5.61
C HIS A 74 -10.68 8.16 -5.41
N LYS A 75 -11.63 7.54 -6.14
CA LYS A 75 -13.05 7.85 -6.02
C LYS A 75 -13.69 7.22 -4.79
N ILE A 76 -13.21 6.04 -4.36
CA ILE A 76 -13.67 5.40 -3.12
C ILE A 76 -13.28 6.26 -1.93
N ILE A 77 -12.02 6.70 -1.86
CA ILE A 77 -11.53 7.45 -0.70
C ILE A 77 -11.68 8.96 -0.82
N ASN A 78 -12.14 9.48 -1.96
CA ASN A 78 -12.25 10.92 -2.26
C ASN A 78 -10.92 11.70 -2.13
N PHE A 79 -9.80 11.08 -2.52
CA PHE A 79 -8.48 11.70 -2.51
C PHE A 79 -7.88 11.68 -3.92
N ASP A 80 -7.39 12.83 -4.38
CA ASP A 80 -6.90 13.08 -5.74
C ASP A 80 -5.37 13.06 -5.86
N GLY A 81 -4.65 13.07 -4.74
CA GLY A 81 -3.20 12.89 -4.71
C GLY A 81 -2.77 11.41 -4.68
N PRO A 82 -1.46 11.14 -4.56
CA PRO A 82 -0.88 9.80 -4.43
C PRO A 82 -1.56 8.91 -3.37
N ILE A 83 -1.95 7.70 -3.77
CA ILE A 83 -2.53 6.68 -2.88
C ILE A 83 -1.66 5.42 -2.89
N MET A 84 -1.17 5.04 -1.72
CA MET A 84 -0.61 3.71 -1.47
C MET A 84 -1.71 2.76 -1.02
N THR A 85 -1.62 1.50 -1.43
CA THR A 85 -2.48 0.44 -0.90
C THR A 85 -1.62 -0.62 -0.21
N ASP A 86 -2.04 -0.99 0.99
CA ASP A 86 -1.55 -2.18 1.69
C ASP A 86 -2.32 -3.41 1.18
N SER A 87 -1.60 -4.48 0.83
CA SER A 87 -2.15 -5.76 0.39
C SER A 87 -2.95 -6.48 1.48
N GLY A 88 -2.77 -6.07 2.74
CA GLY A 88 -3.40 -6.67 3.90
C GLY A 88 -2.57 -7.78 4.54
N GLY A 89 -1.25 -7.81 4.30
CA GLY A 89 -0.33 -8.76 4.96
C GLY A 89 -0.46 -8.76 6.49
N TYR A 90 -0.83 -7.62 7.09
CA TYR A 90 -1.12 -7.51 8.52
C TYR A 90 -2.28 -8.40 8.98
N GLN A 91 -3.35 -8.54 8.18
CA GLN A 91 -4.47 -9.43 8.52
C GLN A 91 -4.06 -10.92 8.50
N VAL A 92 -2.97 -11.31 7.81
CA VAL A 92 -2.40 -12.66 7.88
C VAL A 92 -1.91 -12.95 9.31
N LEU A 93 -1.31 -11.97 9.98
CA LEU A 93 -0.81 -12.13 11.35
C LEU A 93 -1.93 -12.33 12.36
N GLU A 94 -3.02 -11.58 12.20
CA GLU A 94 -4.13 -11.62 13.15
C GLU A 94 -5.05 -12.82 12.95
N TYR A 95 -5.25 -13.25 11.69
CA TYR A 95 -6.27 -14.26 11.36
C TYR A 95 -5.74 -15.56 10.75
N GLY A 96 -4.42 -15.68 10.50
CA GLY A 96 -3.74 -16.93 10.13
C GLY A 96 -3.83 -17.36 8.67
N SER A 97 -4.81 -16.87 7.90
CA SER A 97 -4.91 -17.08 6.45
C SER A 97 -5.65 -15.94 5.75
N ILE A 98 -5.15 -15.52 4.59
CA ILE A 98 -5.87 -14.59 3.69
C ILE A 98 -6.30 -15.33 2.44
N GLU A 99 -7.58 -15.20 2.10
CA GLU A 99 -8.10 -15.36 0.75
C GLU A 99 -8.26 -13.93 0.18
N PRO A 100 -7.37 -13.44 -0.70
CA PRO A 100 -7.00 -14.13 -1.94
C PRO A 100 -5.49 -14.35 -2.17
N GLU A 101 -5.16 -15.09 -3.24
CA GLU A 101 -3.80 -15.34 -3.72
C GLU A 101 -2.98 -14.05 -3.95
N PRO A 102 -1.64 -14.06 -3.77
CA PRO A 102 -0.77 -12.88 -3.97
C PRO A 102 -0.94 -12.21 -5.35
N SER A 103 -1.07 -13.01 -6.39
CA SER A 103 -1.29 -12.53 -7.77
C SER A 103 -2.62 -11.82 -7.94
N TYR A 104 -3.66 -12.29 -7.26
CA TYR A 104 -4.98 -11.69 -7.32
C TYR A 104 -5.02 -10.32 -6.65
N ILE A 105 -4.41 -10.19 -5.45
CA ILE A 105 -4.37 -8.89 -4.77
C ILE A 105 -3.52 -7.89 -5.55
N ALA A 106 -2.39 -8.31 -6.13
CA ALA A 106 -1.57 -7.45 -6.99
C ALA A 106 -2.37 -6.94 -8.21
N GLN A 107 -3.11 -7.83 -8.89
CA GLN A 107 -3.98 -7.43 -9.99
C GLN A 107 -5.08 -6.49 -9.52
N PHE A 108 -5.67 -6.74 -8.35
CA PHE A 108 -6.71 -5.88 -7.80
C PHE A 108 -6.18 -4.47 -7.50
N GLU A 109 -5.00 -4.33 -6.88
CA GLU A 109 -4.38 -3.02 -6.63
C GLU A 109 -4.14 -2.23 -7.92
N ASN A 110 -3.70 -2.91 -8.98
CA ASN A 110 -3.56 -2.31 -10.30
C ASN A 110 -4.92 -1.90 -10.90
N ASP A 111 -5.93 -2.76 -10.83
CA ASP A 111 -7.25 -2.50 -11.40
C ASP A 111 -7.98 -1.34 -10.70
N ILE A 112 -7.78 -1.16 -9.40
CA ILE A 112 -8.30 0.00 -8.66
C ILE A 112 -7.44 1.25 -8.84
N LYS A 113 -6.36 1.20 -9.64
CA LYS A 113 -5.47 2.33 -9.95
C LYS A 113 -4.75 2.88 -8.72
N SER A 114 -4.22 2.00 -7.86
CA SER A 114 -3.30 2.40 -6.80
C SER A 114 -2.03 3.03 -7.39
N ASP A 115 -1.51 4.09 -6.76
CA ASP A 115 -0.26 4.73 -7.20
C ASP A 115 0.97 3.93 -6.75
N ILE A 116 0.86 3.29 -5.59
CA ILE A 116 1.92 2.51 -4.95
C ILE A 116 1.29 1.22 -4.41
N CYS A 117 1.49 0.14 -5.15
CA CYS A 117 1.05 -1.21 -4.76
C CYS A 117 2.08 -1.85 -3.82
N VAL A 118 1.61 -2.63 -2.85
CA VAL A 118 2.47 -3.37 -1.92
C VAL A 118 2.23 -4.85 -2.15
N PRO A 119 3.26 -5.67 -2.44
CA PRO A 119 3.07 -7.11 -2.61
C PRO A 119 2.52 -7.74 -1.32
N LEU A 120 1.90 -8.91 -1.43
CA LEU A 120 1.46 -9.64 -0.24
C LEU A 120 2.65 -10.23 0.51
N ASP A 121 3.24 -9.45 1.41
CA ASP A 121 4.34 -9.87 2.26
C ASP A 121 3.84 -10.54 3.54
N LYS A 122 4.74 -11.34 4.12
CA LYS A 122 4.50 -12.01 5.40
C LYS A 122 5.33 -11.33 6.48
N PRO A 123 4.74 -10.44 7.28
CA PRO A 123 5.47 -9.72 8.31
C PRO A 123 6.07 -10.72 9.31
N THR A 124 7.41 -10.69 9.43
CA THR A 124 8.14 -11.56 10.33
C THR A 124 8.14 -10.95 11.72
N GLY A 125 7.30 -11.48 12.60
CA GLY A 125 7.18 -11.01 13.98
C GLY A 125 8.46 -11.16 14.80
N TYR A 126 8.57 -10.37 15.88
CA TYR A 126 9.70 -10.45 16.81
C TYR A 126 9.68 -11.75 17.62
N GLY A 127 10.85 -12.33 17.87
CA GLY A 127 11.00 -13.52 18.72
C GLY A 127 10.65 -14.86 18.06
N LEU A 128 10.40 -14.87 16.75
CA LEU A 128 10.20 -16.12 16.00
C LEU A 128 11.51 -16.93 15.93
N ARG A 129 11.36 -18.26 15.89
CA ARG A 129 12.50 -19.15 15.62
C ARG A 129 13.05 -18.87 14.21
N TYR A 130 14.36 -19.05 14.05
CA TYR A 130 15.05 -18.83 12.78
C TYR A 130 14.39 -19.56 11.60
N ASP A 131 14.05 -20.84 11.75
CA ASP A 131 13.42 -21.64 10.69
C ASP A 131 12.04 -21.11 10.28
N VAL A 132 11.30 -20.51 11.22
CA VAL A 132 10.01 -19.88 10.94
C VAL A 132 10.21 -18.56 10.20
N ALA A 133 11.17 -17.74 10.66
CA ALA A 133 11.51 -16.47 10.03
C ALA A 133 12.01 -16.66 8.59
N GLU A 134 12.93 -17.61 8.38
CA GLU A 134 13.46 -17.97 7.07
C GLU A 134 12.33 -18.38 6.11
N ARG A 135 11.38 -19.19 6.57
CA ARG A 135 10.20 -19.55 5.78
C ARG A 135 9.35 -18.33 5.40
N TYR A 136 9.11 -17.39 6.31
CA TYR A 136 8.30 -16.21 6.04
C TYR A 136 8.98 -15.25 5.04
N VAL A 137 10.30 -15.12 5.13
CA VAL A 137 11.10 -14.37 4.16
C VAL A 137 11.03 -15.02 2.79
N ASN A 138 11.21 -16.35 2.70
CA ASN A 138 11.12 -17.08 1.43
C ASN A 138 9.72 -16.98 0.79
N GLU A 139 8.67 -17.02 1.60
CA GLU A 139 7.28 -16.82 1.14
C GLU A 139 7.07 -15.39 0.60
N THR A 140 7.58 -14.38 1.32
CA THR A 140 7.55 -12.98 0.86
C THR A 140 8.29 -12.77 -0.45
N ILE A 141 9.47 -13.39 -0.61
CA ILE A 141 10.25 -13.34 -1.86
C ILE A 141 9.46 -13.97 -3.01
N LYS A 142 8.86 -15.14 -2.79
CA LYS A 142 8.02 -15.82 -3.79
C LYS A 142 6.85 -14.94 -4.22
N ASN A 143 6.10 -14.40 -3.25
CA ASN A 143 4.94 -13.54 -3.52
C ASN A 143 5.37 -12.27 -4.28
N SER A 144 6.49 -11.65 -3.90
CA SER A 144 7.02 -10.47 -4.59
C SER A 144 7.42 -10.77 -6.03
N GLN A 145 8.02 -11.92 -6.30
CA GLN A 145 8.38 -12.35 -7.66
C GLN A 145 7.13 -12.60 -8.52
N GLU A 146 6.10 -13.23 -7.96
CA GLU A 146 4.82 -13.43 -8.64
C GLU A 146 4.16 -12.10 -8.97
N THR A 147 4.13 -11.15 -8.02
CA THR A 147 3.63 -9.79 -8.23
C THR A 147 4.40 -9.07 -9.34
N LEU A 148 5.73 -9.11 -9.34
CA LEU A 148 6.56 -8.45 -10.35
C LEU A 148 6.33 -8.96 -11.78
N ASN A 149 5.88 -10.20 -11.96
CA ASN A 149 5.60 -10.74 -13.29
C ASN A 149 4.26 -10.27 -13.87
N LEU A 150 3.43 -9.56 -13.09
CA LEU A 150 2.09 -9.12 -13.47
C LEU A 150 2.00 -7.63 -13.83
N ILE A 151 3.01 -6.82 -13.48
CA ILE A 151 3.07 -5.35 -13.60
C ILE A 151 4.31 -4.92 -14.40
#